data_AF-W1I8X3-F1
#
_entry.id   AF-W1I8X3-F1
#
_cell.length_a   1.000
_cell.length_b   1.000
_cell.length_c   1.000
_cell.angle_alpha   90.00
_cell.angle_beta   90.00
_cell.angle_gamma   90.00
#
_symmetry.space_group_name_H-M   'P 1'
#
loop_
_entity.id
_entity.type
_entity.pdbx_description
1 polymer ?
#
loop_
_entity_poly.entity_id
_entity_poly.type
_entity_poly.pdbx_seq_one_letter_code
_entity_poly.pdbx_strand_id
1 'polypeptide(L)'
;MNKGSFIAVAVDTIMVYGDWHLSNGSVMTLNPNGTVDVVNADGESAQGTYTFSGRSGQASVGNDTYTLSVNDKGQMLVSVNGGTAEYTSHIMTQPKNDWYEMAVGTYSNWLFGSQLECVLEYSESRAMARLYGFLPTSPQTCLEFYWTPGEYAVAMANDPYDTFYDHVQDGQMLGRVYAYPVAIDEAGNKAVFENDVFYFGMQFQIPSVGGFGADVDTYKVSGWLTE
;
A
#
# COMPACT_ATOMS: atom_id res chain seq x y z
N MET A 1 21.93 -11.30 -20.16
CA MET A 1 20.59 -10.70 -19.94
C MET A 1 19.69 -11.74 -19.31
N ASN A 2 19.60 -11.78 -17.98
CA ASN A 2 18.59 -12.58 -17.30
C ASN A 2 17.31 -11.74 -17.27
N LYS A 3 16.36 -12.08 -18.15
CA LYS A 3 14.98 -11.60 -18.03
C LYS A 3 14.49 -12.12 -16.69
N GLY A 4 14.07 -11.23 -15.78
CA GLY A 4 13.44 -11.64 -14.53
C GLY A 4 12.31 -12.62 -14.85
N SER A 5 12.45 -13.86 -14.40
CA SER A 5 11.39 -14.85 -14.51
C SER A 5 10.43 -14.64 -13.35
N PHE A 6 9.21 -14.20 -13.65
CA PHE A 6 8.12 -14.38 -12.71
C PHE A 6 7.83 -15.88 -12.65
N ILE A 7 8.23 -16.51 -11.56
CA ILE A 7 7.81 -17.87 -11.24
C ILE A 7 6.64 -17.71 -10.29
N ALA A 8 5.42 -17.89 -10.81
CA ALA A 8 4.28 -18.12 -9.94
C ALA A 8 4.56 -19.43 -9.18
N VAL A 9 4.90 -19.32 -7.90
CA VAL A 9 4.99 -20.48 -7.03
C VAL A 9 3.56 -20.85 -6.69
N ALA A 10 3.10 -22.01 -7.18
CA ALA A 10 1.84 -22.58 -6.73
C ALA A 10 1.97 -22.84 -5.22
N VAL A 11 1.21 -22.09 -4.43
CA VAL A 11 1.07 -22.29 -2.99
C VAL A 11 -0.29 -22.92 -2.74
N ASP A 12 -0.32 -23.99 -1.96
CA ASP A 12 -1.57 -24.67 -1.57
C ASP A 12 -2.26 -23.97 -0.40
N THR A 13 -1.70 -22.84 0.07
CA THR A 13 -2.12 -22.12 1.27
C THR A 13 -2.23 -20.63 0.99
N ILE A 14 -3.33 -20.01 1.43
CA ILE A 14 -3.49 -18.55 1.41
C ILE A 14 -3.20 -17.95 2.79
N MET A 15 -2.70 -16.71 2.84
CA MET A 15 -2.71 -15.92 4.07
C MET A 15 -4.15 -15.48 4.34
N VAL A 16 -4.70 -15.86 5.51
CA VAL A 16 -6.11 -15.57 5.85
C VAL A 16 -6.28 -14.36 6.76
N TYR A 17 -5.19 -13.71 7.15
CA TYR A 17 -5.26 -12.61 8.11
C TYR A 17 -6.00 -11.41 7.52
N GLY A 18 -6.81 -10.78 8.36
CA GLY A 18 -7.53 -9.56 8.00
C GLY A 18 -9.03 -9.69 7.98
N ASP A 19 -9.64 -8.68 7.36
CA ASP A 19 -11.07 -8.46 7.40
C ASP A 19 -11.75 -9.22 6.27
N TRP A 20 -12.75 -10.00 6.64
CA TRP A 20 -13.58 -10.76 5.75
C TRP A 20 -14.99 -10.22 5.87
N HIS A 21 -15.48 -9.60 4.78
CA HIS A 21 -16.87 -9.19 4.73
C HIS A 21 -17.73 -10.40 4.42
N LEU A 22 -18.61 -10.70 5.37
CA LEU A 22 -19.60 -11.74 5.24
C LEU A 22 -20.80 -11.20 4.44
N SER A 23 -21.47 -12.09 3.74
CA SER A 23 -22.71 -11.83 2.98
C SER A 23 -23.84 -11.21 3.82
N ASN A 24 -23.87 -11.50 5.13
CA ASN A 24 -24.84 -10.94 6.07
C ASN A 24 -24.50 -9.50 6.52
N GLY A 25 -23.44 -8.89 5.97
CA GLY A 25 -22.99 -7.54 6.30
C GLY A 25 -22.05 -7.45 7.50
N SER A 26 -21.75 -8.57 8.17
CA SER A 26 -20.79 -8.61 9.28
C SER A 26 -19.34 -8.57 8.76
N VAL A 27 -18.43 -8.15 9.61
CA VAL A 27 -16.97 -8.17 9.35
C VAL A 27 -16.32 -9.14 10.31
N MET A 28 -15.56 -10.10 9.77
CA MET A 28 -14.74 -11.03 10.54
C MET A 28 -13.26 -10.72 10.36
N THR A 29 -12.54 -10.43 11.44
CA THR A 29 -11.10 -10.17 11.43
C THR A 29 -10.35 -11.40 11.94
N LEU A 30 -9.53 -12.03 11.10
CA LEU A 30 -8.66 -13.15 11.49
C LEU A 30 -7.27 -12.63 11.88
N ASN A 31 -6.87 -12.84 13.13
CA ASN A 31 -5.62 -12.31 13.67
C ASN A 31 -4.46 -13.33 13.62
N PRO A 32 -3.20 -12.89 13.48
CA PRO A 32 -2.05 -13.80 13.43
C PRO A 32 -1.84 -14.68 14.67
N ASN A 33 -2.37 -14.27 15.82
CA ASN A 33 -2.27 -14.96 17.11
C ASN A 33 -3.32 -16.09 17.30
N GLY A 34 -4.15 -16.38 16.30
CA GLY A 34 -5.21 -17.39 16.38
C GLY A 34 -6.54 -16.90 16.99
N THR A 35 -6.70 -15.60 17.24
CA THR A 35 -7.98 -15.00 17.63
C THR A 35 -8.77 -14.51 16.42
N VAL A 36 -10.09 -14.48 16.57
CA VAL A 36 -10.99 -13.90 15.57
C VAL A 36 -11.89 -12.88 16.26
N ASP A 37 -12.11 -11.74 15.60
CA ASP A 37 -13.10 -10.74 16.01
C ASP A 37 -14.22 -10.71 14.97
N VAL A 38 -15.47 -10.65 15.41
CA VAL A 38 -16.63 -10.50 14.51
C VAL A 38 -17.41 -9.28 14.95
N VAL A 39 -17.62 -8.35 14.03
CA VAL A 39 -18.53 -7.22 14.16
C VAL A 39 -19.76 -7.49 13.32
N ASN A 40 -20.90 -7.69 13.96
CA ASN A 40 -22.18 -7.90 13.30
C ASN A 40 -22.62 -6.64 12.55
N ALA A 41 -23.55 -6.79 11.61
CA ALA A 41 -24.07 -5.67 10.82
C ALA A 41 -24.76 -4.56 11.66
N ASP A 42 -25.20 -4.89 12.87
CA ASP A 42 -25.75 -3.95 13.86
C ASP A 42 -24.68 -3.25 14.72
N GLY A 43 -23.40 -3.60 14.55
CA GLY A 43 -22.26 -3.04 15.25
C GLY A 43 -21.88 -3.78 16.54
N GLU A 44 -22.59 -4.83 16.93
CA GLU A 44 -22.17 -5.65 18.08
C GLU A 44 -20.90 -6.43 17.77
N SER A 45 -19.92 -6.41 18.67
CA SER A 45 -18.64 -7.10 18.50
C SER A 45 -18.49 -8.28 19.45
N ALA A 46 -18.02 -9.41 18.94
CA ALA A 46 -17.66 -10.58 19.74
C ALA A 46 -16.29 -11.12 19.32
N GLN A 47 -15.58 -11.73 20.28
CA GLN A 47 -14.25 -12.32 20.06
C GLN A 47 -14.28 -13.82 20.28
N GLY A 48 -13.41 -14.52 19.56
CA GLY A 48 -13.26 -15.95 19.63
C GLY A 48 -11.88 -16.44 19.21
N THR A 49 -11.80 -17.72 18.89
CA THR A 49 -10.56 -18.37 18.44
C THR A 49 -10.79 -19.08 17.12
N TYR A 50 -9.73 -19.27 16.33
CA TYR A 50 -9.82 -20.01 15.08
C TYR A 50 -8.61 -20.90 14.85
N THR A 51 -8.83 -21.90 13.99
CA THR A 51 -7.78 -22.72 13.39
C THR A 51 -7.93 -22.68 11.88
N PHE A 52 -6.81 -22.67 11.15
CA PHE A 52 -6.83 -22.73 9.69
C PHE A 52 -5.60 -23.47 9.18
N SER A 53 -5.81 -24.50 8.37
CA SER A 53 -4.75 -25.39 7.86
C SER A 53 -4.22 -24.98 6.48
N GLY A 54 -4.54 -23.77 6.02
CA GLY A 54 -4.16 -23.25 4.70
C GLY A 54 -5.24 -23.43 3.63
N ARG A 55 -6.12 -24.42 3.77
CA ARG A 55 -7.29 -24.65 2.89
C ARG A 55 -8.62 -24.61 3.60
N SER A 56 -8.67 -25.03 4.85
CA SER A 56 -9.91 -25.05 5.62
C SER A 56 -9.63 -24.78 7.08
N GLY A 57 -10.67 -24.36 7.79
CA GLY A 57 -10.56 -24.04 9.20
C GLY A 57 -11.90 -23.84 9.84
N GLN A 58 -11.85 -23.48 11.11
CA GLN A 58 -13.03 -23.19 11.90
C GLN A 58 -12.72 -22.07 12.86
N ALA A 59 -13.66 -21.14 12.99
CA ALA A 59 -13.64 -20.08 13.98
C ALA A 59 -14.85 -20.25 14.91
N SER A 60 -14.66 -20.06 16.22
CA SER A 60 -15.71 -20.16 17.23
C SER A 60 -15.80 -18.83 17.97
N VAL A 61 -16.95 -18.15 17.86
CA VAL A 61 -17.21 -16.82 18.41
C VAL A 61 -18.56 -16.83 19.11
N GLY A 62 -18.57 -16.70 20.44
CA GLY A 62 -19.80 -16.85 21.22
C GLY A 62 -20.47 -18.21 20.97
N ASN A 63 -21.73 -18.20 20.53
CA ASN A 63 -22.47 -19.41 20.16
C ASN A 63 -22.31 -19.80 18.68
N ASP A 64 -21.67 -18.95 17.88
CA ASP A 64 -21.55 -19.14 16.44
C ASP A 64 -20.25 -19.85 16.09
N THR A 65 -20.37 -20.74 15.10
CA THR A 65 -19.27 -21.49 14.53
C THR A 65 -19.19 -21.18 13.04
N TYR A 66 -18.05 -20.64 12.62
CA TYR A 66 -17.77 -20.28 11.24
C TYR A 66 -16.85 -21.34 10.63
N THR A 67 -17.31 -22.02 9.58
CA THR A 67 -16.46 -22.94 8.81
C THR A 67 -15.82 -22.16 7.67
N LEU A 68 -14.48 -22.16 7.63
CA LEU A 68 -13.68 -21.48 6.61
C LEU A 68 -13.21 -22.51 5.60
N SER A 69 -13.36 -22.23 4.30
CA SER A 69 -12.87 -23.14 3.25
C SER A 69 -12.47 -22.37 2.01
N VAL A 70 -11.39 -22.82 1.36
CA VAL A 70 -10.89 -22.24 0.12
C VAL A 70 -11.25 -23.17 -1.03
N ASN A 71 -11.93 -22.64 -2.04
CA ASN A 71 -12.28 -23.42 -3.23
C ASN A 71 -11.08 -23.58 -4.16
N ASP A 72 -11.24 -24.37 -5.23
CA ASP A 72 -10.17 -24.62 -6.22
C ASP A 72 -9.70 -23.37 -6.98
N LYS A 73 -10.43 -22.26 -6.87
CA LYS A 73 -10.07 -20.95 -7.45
C LYS A 73 -9.36 -20.04 -6.44
N GLY A 74 -9.06 -20.52 -5.24
CA GLY A 74 -8.43 -19.72 -4.18
C GLY A 74 -9.39 -18.75 -3.47
N GLN A 75 -10.71 -18.90 -3.66
CA GLN A 75 -11.70 -18.01 -3.04
C GLN A 75 -12.17 -18.59 -1.71
N MET A 76 -12.28 -17.72 -0.70
CA MET A 76 -12.82 -18.11 0.60
C MET A 76 -14.35 -18.25 0.54
N LEU A 77 -14.82 -19.30 1.18
CA LEU A 77 -16.20 -19.61 1.46
C LEU A 77 -16.35 -19.74 2.97
N VAL A 78 -17.35 -19.06 3.52
CA VAL A 78 -17.68 -19.14 4.94
C VAL A 78 -19.11 -19.65 5.11
N SER A 79 -19.29 -20.63 6.00
CA SER A 79 -20.62 -21.00 6.49
C SER A 79 -20.74 -20.77 7.99
N VAL A 80 -21.91 -20.31 8.42
CA VAL A 80 -22.22 -20.08 9.84
C VAL A 80 -23.12 -21.19 10.33
N ASN A 81 -22.75 -21.84 11.44
CA ASN A 81 -23.51 -22.89 12.11
C ASN A 81 -23.96 -24.04 11.18
N GLY A 82 -23.10 -24.42 10.22
CA GLY A 82 -23.40 -25.48 9.25
C GLY A 82 -24.38 -25.09 8.15
N GLY A 83 -24.70 -23.80 8.00
CA GLY A 83 -25.50 -23.27 6.90
C GLY A 83 -24.81 -23.36 5.53
N THR A 84 -25.45 -22.80 4.51
CA THR A 84 -24.87 -22.71 3.16
C THR A 84 -23.57 -21.90 3.20
N ALA A 85 -22.53 -22.41 2.55
CA ALA A 85 -21.28 -21.69 2.43
C ALA A 85 -21.40 -20.58 1.37
N GLU A 86 -21.02 -19.36 1.74
CA GLU A 86 -21.16 -18.17 0.91
C GLU A 86 -19.80 -17.53 0.67
N TYR A 87 -19.66 -16.89 -0.50
CA TYR A 87 -18.43 -16.19 -0.84
C TYR A 87 -18.24 -14.97 0.07
N THR A 88 -17.04 -14.83 0.59
CA THR A 88 -16.65 -13.66 1.38
C THR A 88 -15.57 -12.89 0.63
N SER A 89 -15.62 -11.56 0.74
CA SER A 89 -14.56 -10.71 0.19
C SER A 89 -13.51 -10.45 1.26
N HIS A 90 -12.24 -10.69 0.89
CA HIS A 90 -11.09 -10.42 1.74
C HIS A 90 -10.61 -9.00 1.53
N ILE A 91 -10.51 -8.24 2.61
CA ILE A 91 -9.56 -7.14 2.72
C ILE A 91 -8.42 -7.70 3.56
N MET A 92 -7.27 -7.97 2.92
CA MET A 92 -6.05 -8.27 3.67
C MET A 92 -5.92 -7.19 4.75
N THR A 93 -5.77 -7.62 6.01
CA THR A 93 -5.94 -6.82 7.23
C THR A 93 -5.72 -5.35 6.97
N GLN A 94 -6.71 -4.49 7.24
CA GLN A 94 -6.44 -3.06 7.22
C GLN A 94 -5.22 -2.87 8.13
N PRO A 95 -4.05 -2.48 7.60
CA PRO A 95 -2.85 -2.57 8.40
C PRO A 95 -3.04 -1.61 9.59
N LYS A 96 -2.49 -1.93 10.75
CA LYS A 96 -2.65 -1.12 11.97
C LYS A 96 -2.39 0.35 11.61
N ASN A 97 -3.20 1.31 12.05
CA ASN A 97 -2.82 2.72 11.84
C ASN A 97 -1.65 3.06 12.79
N ASP A 98 -0.44 2.77 12.36
CA ASP A 98 0.82 2.82 13.12
C ASP A 98 1.88 3.70 12.45
N TRP A 99 1.43 4.68 11.67
CA TRP A 99 2.32 5.70 11.12
C TRP A 99 2.95 6.52 12.25
N TYR A 100 4.27 6.66 12.20
CA TYR A 100 5.03 7.58 13.05
C TYR A 100 5.99 8.40 12.20
N GLU A 101 6.31 9.61 12.65
CA GLU A 101 7.33 10.45 12.04
C GLU A 101 8.70 9.82 12.28
N MET A 102 9.36 9.37 11.22
CA MET A 102 10.65 8.68 11.28
C MET A 102 11.82 9.63 10.99
N ALA A 103 11.63 10.59 10.09
CA ALA A 103 12.67 11.54 9.74
C ALA A 103 12.10 12.87 9.24
N VAL A 104 12.93 13.91 9.32
CA VAL A 104 12.72 15.17 8.62
C VAL A 104 13.78 15.33 7.54
N GLY A 105 13.44 16.07 6.49
CA GLY A 105 14.32 16.22 5.34
C GLY A 105 13.78 17.19 4.32
N THR A 106 14.50 17.31 3.20
CA THR A 106 14.14 18.20 2.10
C THR A 106 13.92 17.41 0.82
N TYR A 107 12.71 17.53 0.27
CA TYR A 107 12.36 17.04 -1.05
C TYR A 107 12.73 18.07 -2.11
N SER A 108 13.54 17.67 -3.10
CA SER A 108 13.86 18.46 -4.29
C SER A 108 13.07 17.93 -5.46
N ASN A 109 12.20 18.77 -6.03
CA ASN A 109 11.39 18.43 -7.18
C ASN A 109 11.96 19.08 -8.44
N TRP A 110 12.22 18.27 -9.46
CA TRP A 110 12.80 18.72 -10.72
C TRP A 110 11.86 19.63 -11.51
N LEU A 111 10.61 19.21 -11.76
CA LEU A 111 9.68 19.94 -12.62
C LEU A 111 9.45 21.38 -12.12
N PHE A 112 9.27 21.54 -10.82
CA PHE A 112 8.95 22.83 -10.20
C PHE A 112 10.20 23.59 -9.71
N GLY A 113 11.39 22.96 -9.71
CA GLY A 113 12.62 23.53 -9.17
C GLY A 113 12.53 23.87 -7.67
N SER A 114 11.60 23.25 -6.95
CA SER A 114 11.30 23.56 -5.56
C SER A 114 12.07 22.67 -4.58
N GLN A 115 12.43 23.23 -3.43
CA GLN A 115 12.92 22.50 -2.26
C GLN A 115 11.91 22.65 -1.13
N LEU A 116 11.37 21.53 -0.66
CA LEU A 116 10.25 21.48 0.28
C LEU A 116 10.67 20.68 1.51
N GLU A 117 10.44 21.23 2.70
CA GLU A 117 10.63 20.48 3.94
C GLU A 117 9.49 19.48 4.08
N CYS A 118 9.84 18.20 4.25
CA CYS A 118 8.88 17.10 4.33
C CYS A 118 9.23 16.18 5.49
N VAL A 119 8.19 15.67 6.15
CA VAL A 119 8.31 14.61 7.14
C VAL A 119 8.16 13.26 6.43
N LEU A 120 9.12 12.38 6.67
CA LEU A 120 9.02 10.96 6.35
C LEU A 120 8.30 10.26 7.48
N GLU A 121 7.12 9.74 7.19
CA GLU A 121 6.41 8.84 8.10
C GLU A 121 6.61 7.39 7.68
N TYR A 122 6.63 6.49 8.64
CA TYR A 122 6.80 5.06 8.39
C TYR A 122 5.77 4.23 9.16
N SER A 123 5.37 3.10 8.58
CA SER A 123 4.46 2.13 9.17
C SER A 123 5.13 0.76 9.14
N GLU A 124 5.45 0.23 10.32
CA GLU A 124 6.07 -1.10 10.45
C GLU A 124 5.16 -2.20 9.91
N SER A 125 3.85 -2.16 10.23
CA SER A 125 2.91 -3.18 9.77
C SER A 125 2.73 -3.22 8.25
N ARG A 126 3.05 -2.13 7.54
CA ARG A 126 2.96 -2.04 6.08
C ARG A 126 4.29 -2.22 5.36
N ALA A 127 5.41 -2.14 6.08
CA ALA A 127 6.73 -1.93 5.49
C ALA A 127 6.70 -0.79 4.44
N MET A 128 6.07 0.32 4.80
CA MET A 128 5.77 1.42 3.91
C MET A 128 6.15 2.74 4.55
N ALA A 129 6.77 3.60 3.75
CA ALA A 129 7.05 4.98 4.06
C ALA A 129 6.17 5.91 3.21
N ARG A 130 5.98 7.13 3.71
CA ARG A 130 5.23 8.15 3.00
C ARG A 130 5.75 9.55 3.27
N LEU A 131 5.71 10.40 2.25
CA LEU A 131 6.13 11.81 2.31
C LEU A 131 4.95 12.72 1.94
N TYR A 132 4.54 13.58 2.87
CA TYR A 132 3.55 14.62 2.59
C TYR A 132 4.21 15.89 2.09
N GLY A 133 3.51 16.62 1.21
CA GLY A 133 3.95 17.94 0.76
C GLY A 133 5.17 17.91 -0.14
N PHE A 134 5.44 16.79 -0.82
CA PHE A 134 6.52 16.68 -1.81
C PHE A 134 6.27 17.54 -3.08
N LEU A 135 5.07 18.11 -3.21
CA LEU A 135 4.67 19.00 -4.29
C LEU A 135 4.28 20.38 -3.76
N PRO A 136 4.72 21.47 -4.40
CA PRO A 136 4.42 22.83 -3.94
C PRO A 136 2.95 23.23 -4.15
N THR A 137 2.24 22.51 -5.02
CA THR A 137 0.88 22.77 -5.45
C THR A 137 -0.19 22.19 -4.53
N SER A 138 0.15 21.19 -3.72
CA SER A 138 -0.80 20.58 -2.78
C SER A 138 -0.08 19.90 -1.61
N PRO A 139 -0.29 20.37 -0.35
CA PRO A 139 0.29 19.76 0.83
C PRO A 139 -0.33 18.40 1.19
N GLN A 140 -1.48 18.07 0.59
CA GLN A 140 -2.20 16.81 0.86
C GLN A 140 -1.67 15.63 0.04
N THR A 141 -0.92 15.91 -1.04
CA THR A 141 -0.39 14.84 -1.88
C THR A 141 0.69 14.09 -1.13
N CYS A 142 0.56 12.77 -1.16
CA CYS A 142 1.42 11.87 -0.43
C CYS A 142 2.20 11.00 -1.44
N LEU A 143 3.53 10.97 -1.31
CA LEU A 143 4.38 10.04 -2.04
C LEU A 143 4.57 8.79 -1.17
N GLU A 144 3.83 7.73 -1.49
CA GLU A 144 3.87 6.46 -0.77
C GLU A 144 4.78 5.45 -1.48
N PHE A 145 5.59 4.73 -0.71
CA PHE A 145 6.49 3.70 -1.23
C PHE A 145 6.78 2.62 -0.18
N TYR A 146 6.95 1.38 -0.65
CA TYR A 146 7.40 0.26 0.16
C TYR A 146 8.91 0.34 0.37
N TRP A 147 9.32 0.19 1.62
CA TRP A 147 10.73 0.28 2.02
C TRP A 147 10.93 -0.41 3.37
N THR A 148 12.10 -1.00 3.56
CA THR A 148 12.55 -1.50 4.87
C THR A 148 13.66 -0.56 5.35
N PRO A 149 13.57 0.01 6.57
CA PRO A 149 14.53 0.99 7.05
C PRO A 149 15.99 0.54 6.91
N GLY A 150 16.79 1.36 6.22
CA GLY A 150 18.20 1.11 5.94
C GLY A 150 18.49 0.29 4.68
N GLU A 151 17.49 -0.33 4.06
CA GLU A 151 17.67 -1.10 2.83
C GLU A 151 17.74 -0.22 1.59
N TYR A 152 18.51 -0.66 0.59
CA TYR A 152 18.67 0.07 -0.67
C TYR A 152 17.38 0.08 -1.52
N ALA A 153 16.65 -1.04 -1.51
CA ALA A 153 15.51 -1.25 -2.39
C ALA A 153 14.29 -0.45 -1.93
N VAL A 154 13.75 0.38 -2.83
CA VAL A 154 12.52 1.14 -2.64
C VAL A 154 11.56 0.84 -3.79
N ALA A 155 10.32 0.50 -3.48
CA ALA A 155 9.29 0.22 -4.49
C ALA A 155 8.14 1.22 -4.38
N MET A 156 7.86 1.95 -5.46
CA MET A 156 6.78 2.93 -5.50
C MET A 156 5.42 2.26 -5.32
N ALA A 157 4.57 2.84 -4.48
CA ALA A 157 3.25 2.25 -4.18
C ALA A 157 2.18 2.62 -5.22
N ASN A 158 2.27 3.81 -5.82
CA ASN A 158 1.31 4.30 -6.80
C ASN A 158 2.00 4.63 -8.14
N ASP A 159 1.21 4.58 -9.21
CA ASP A 159 1.60 4.99 -10.57
C ASP A 159 0.31 5.34 -11.34
N PRO A 160 -0.02 6.63 -11.60
CA PRO A 160 0.71 7.88 -11.31
C PRO A 160 0.29 8.63 -10.04
N TYR A 161 0.99 9.72 -9.73
CA TYR A 161 0.63 10.72 -8.71
C TYR A 161 0.08 12.00 -9.36
N ASP A 162 -1.09 12.49 -8.90
CA ASP A 162 -1.67 13.76 -9.34
C ASP A 162 -0.86 14.92 -8.77
N THR A 163 -0.30 15.78 -9.65
CA THR A 163 0.50 16.91 -9.16
C THR A 163 -0.34 18.13 -8.78
N PHE A 164 -1.66 18.06 -8.93
CA PHE A 164 -2.59 19.18 -8.76
C PHE A 164 -2.29 20.44 -9.60
N TYR A 165 -1.42 20.31 -10.60
CA TYR A 165 -0.98 21.41 -11.45
C TYR A 165 -1.65 21.32 -12.82
N ASP A 166 -2.44 22.33 -13.19
CA ASP A 166 -2.97 22.48 -14.54
C ASP A 166 -1.99 23.28 -15.40
N HIS A 167 -1.50 22.67 -16.47
CA HIS A 167 -0.59 23.33 -17.38
C HIS A 167 -1.36 24.16 -18.41
N VAL A 168 -0.96 25.41 -18.56
CA VAL A 168 -1.51 26.36 -19.54
C VAL A 168 -0.36 26.81 -20.45
N GLN A 169 -0.55 26.69 -21.75
CA GLN A 169 0.37 27.16 -22.77
C GLN A 169 -0.40 28.04 -23.76
N ASP A 170 0.15 29.20 -24.11
CA ASP A 170 -0.46 30.16 -25.06
C ASP A 170 -1.92 30.53 -24.72
N GLY A 171 -2.23 30.60 -23.41
CA GLY A 171 -3.56 30.91 -22.90
C GLY A 171 -4.58 29.76 -22.99
N GLN A 172 -4.18 28.58 -23.43
CA GLN A 172 -5.01 27.38 -23.46
C GLN A 172 -4.61 26.40 -22.37
N MET A 173 -5.60 25.88 -21.65
CA MET A 173 -5.39 24.79 -20.69
C MET A 173 -5.12 23.51 -21.47
N LEU A 174 -3.90 22.97 -21.34
CA LEU A 174 -3.51 21.72 -21.99
C LEU A 174 -3.90 20.50 -21.14
N GLY A 175 -3.94 20.65 -19.82
CA GLY A 175 -4.48 19.62 -18.91
C GLY A 175 -3.74 19.51 -17.59
N ARG A 176 -4.20 18.55 -16.77
CA ARG A 176 -3.61 18.20 -15.47
C ARG A 176 -2.31 17.44 -15.66
N VAL A 177 -1.26 17.87 -14.96
CA VAL A 177 0.04 17.20 -14.93
C VAL A 177 0.04 16.11 -13.87
N TYR A 178 0.66 14.98 -14.20
CA TYR A 178 0.84 13.83 -13.31
C TYR A 178 2.32 13.44 -13.29
N ALA A 179 2.79 12.97 -12.13
CA ALA A 179 4.12 12.40 -11.96
C ALA A 179 4.04 10.87 -12.05
N TYR A 180 4.79 10.29 -12.99
CA TYR A 180 4.86 8.86 -13.23
C TYR A 180 6.22 8.35 -12.78
N PRO A 181 6.25 7.36 -11.88
CA PRO A 181 7.50 6.68 -11.54
C PRO A 181 8.14 6.00 -12.76
N VAL A 182 9.39 6.35 -13.02
CA VAL A 182 10.21 5.79 -14.11
C VAL A 182 11.54 5.27 -13.57
N ALA A 183 12.19 4.40 -14.34
CA ALA A 183 13.46 3.82 -13.92
C ALA A 183 14.57 4.88 -13.84
N ILE A 184 15.38 4.83 -12.77
CA ILE A 184 16.57 5.67 -12.58
C ILE A 184 17.87 4.95 -12.98
N ASP A 185 17.83 3.63 -13.14
CA ASP A 185 18.98 2.82 -13.49
C ASP A 185 18.64 1.72 -14.51
N GLU A 186 19.69 1.06 -15.02
CA GLU A 186 19.56 -0.03 -16.00
C GLU A 186 18.91 -1.30 -15.41
N ALA A 187 18.87 -1.43 -14.08
CA ALA A 187 18.19 -2.53 -13.40
C ALA A 187 16.66 -2.32 -13.36
N GLY A 188 16.19 -1.13 -13.72
CA GLY A 188 14.77 -0.79 -13.75
C GLY A 188 14.23 -0.32 -12.40
N ASN A 189 15.10 -0.02 -11.43
CA ASN A 189 14.68 0.52 -10.15
C ASN A 189 14.07 1.90 -10.40
N LYS A 190 12.86 2.14 -9.87
CA LYS A 190 12.19 3.44 -9.98
C LYS A 190 12.52 4.37 -8.81
N ALA A 191 12.94 3.79 -7.70
CA ALA A 191 13.40 4.52 -6.53
C ALA A 191 14.43 3.68 -5.78
N VAL A 192 15.34 4.34 -5.07
CA VAL A 192 16.37 3.70 -4.23
C VAL A 192 16.68 4.57 -3.02
N PHE A 193 17.25 3.96 -1.99
CA PHE A 193 17.76 4.67 -0.81
C PHE A 193 19.25 4.40 -0.63
N GLU A 194 20.05 5.45 -0.57
CA GLU A 194 21.48 5.33 -0.25
C GLU A 194 21.99 6.60 0.41
N ASN A 195 22.91 6.47 1.37
CA ASN A 195 23.58 7.59 2.02
C ASN A 195 22.60 8.66 2.58
N ASP A 196 21.52 8.22 3.24
CA ASP A 196 20.48 9.09 3.81
C ASP A 196 19.70 9.92 2.76
N VAL A 197 19.69 9.46 1.50
CA VAL A 197 18.94 10.09 0.41
C VAL A 197 18.07 9.05 -0.29
N PHE A 198 16.79 9.37 -0.42
CA PHE A 198 15.90 8.69 -1.35
C PHE A 198 15.99 9.36 -2.72
N TYR A 199 16.13 8.56 -3.76
CA TYR A 199 16.12 8.99 -5.14
C TYR A 199 14.87 8.43 -5.81
N PHE A 200 14.13 9.26 -6.52
CA PHE A 200 12.87 8.90 -7.19
C PHE A 200 12.92 9.31 -8.67
N GLY A 201 12.85 8.34 -9.57
CA GLY A 201 12.73 8.62 -10.99
C GLY A 201 11.33 9.07 -11.32
N MET A 202 11.17 10.29 -11.81
CA MET A 202 9.87 10.90 -12.06
C MET A 202 9.79 11.45 -13.48
N GLN A 203 8.80 10.98 -14.24
CA GLN A 203 8.40 11.57 -15.50
C GLN A 203 7.13 12.38 -15.29
N PHE A 204 7.17 13.66 -15.63
CA PHE A 204 5.99 14.52 -15.56
C PHE A 204 5.33 14.62 -16.93
N GLN A 205 4.02 14.38 -16.99
CA GLN A 205 3.29 14.45 -18.26
C GLN A 205 1.80 14.77 -18.08
N ILE A 206 1.21 15.31 -19.14
CA ILE A 206 -0.24 15.40 -19.29
C ILE A 206 -0.69 14.17 -20.10
N PRO A 207 -1.56 13.31 -19.55
CA PRO A 207 -2.05 12.13 -20.25
C PRO A 207 -2.60 12.48 -21.63
N SER A 208 -2.17 11.74 -22.66
CA SER A 208 -2.58 11.92 -24.06
C SER A 208 -2.13 13.22 -24.76
N VAL A 209 -1.36 14.09 -24.10
CA VAL A 209 -0.83 15.33 -24.70
C VAL A 209 0.69 15.25 -24.87
N GLY A 210 1.42 14.91 -23.81
CA GLY A 210 2.88 14.82 -23.86
C GLY A 210 3.56 14.98 -22.51
N GLY A 211 4.86 14.67 -22.47
CA GLY A 211 5.71 14.78 -21.30
C GLY A 211 6.55 16.05 -21.26
N PHE A 212 6.78 16.56 -20.06
CA PHE A 212 7.74 17.65 -19.77
C PHE A 212 9.18 17.13 -19.70
N GLY A 213 9.34 15.83 -19.42
CA GLY A 213 10.61 15.14 -19.31
C GLY A 213 10.61 14.21 -18.10
N ALA A 214 11.73 13.54 -17.91
CA ALA A 214 11.99 12.67 -16.78
C ALA A 214 13.33 13.06 -16.14
N ASP A 215 13.34 13.10 -14.81
CA ASP A 215 14.55 13.34 -14.02
C ASP A 215 14.43 12.65 -12.65
N VAL A 216 15.48 12.75 -11.84
CA VAL A 216 15.55 12.18 -10.50
C VAL A 216 15.22 13.26 -9.47
N ASP A 217 14.07 13.13 -8.83
CA ASP A 217 13.74 13.85 -7.62
C ASP A 217 14.48 13.21 -6.42
N THR A 218 14.74 13.99 -5.37
CA THR A 218 15.44 13.48 -4.18
C THR A 218 14.79 13.93 -2.89
N TYR A 219 14.68 13.04 -1.90
CA TYR A 219 14.44 13.41 -0.51
C TYR A 219 15.71 13.15 0.31
N LYS A 220 16.34 14.23 0.78
CA LYS A 220 17.54 14.14 1.62
C LYS A 220 17.13 14.26 3.09
N VAL A 221 17.41 13.21 3.87
CA VAL A 221 17.17 13.22 5.31
C VAL A 221 18.12 14.22 5.96
N SER A 222 17.56 15.12 6.78
CA SER A 222 18.32 16.10 7.57
C SER A 222 18.40 15.71 9.05
N GLY A 223 17.47 14.86 9.53
CA GLY A 223 17.51 14.30 10.87
C GLY A 223 16.58 13.11 11.02
N TRP A 224 17.10 12.02 11.59
CA TRP A 224 16.32 10.88 12.03
C TRP A 224 15.67 11.21 13.39
N LEU A 225 14.37 10.97 13.49
CA LEU A 225 13.61 11.13 14.73
C LEU A 225 13.67 9.77 15.43
N THR A 226 14.50 9.67 16.47
CA THR A 226 14.54 8.47 17.32
C THR A 226 13.24 8.37 18.12
N GLU A 227 12.65 7.18 18.20
CA GLU A 227 11.67 6.85 19.25
C GLU A 227 12.27 6.96 20.66
#